data_AF-A0A522GE61-F1
#
_entry.id   AF-A0A522GE61-F1
#
_cell.length_a   1.000
_cell.length_b   1.000
_cell.length_c   1.000
_cell.angle_alpha   90.00
_cell.angle_beta   90.00
_cell.angle_gamma   90.00
#
_symmetry.space_group_name_H-M   'P 1'
#
loop_
_entity.id
_entity.type
_entity.pdbx_description
1 polymer ?
#
loop_
_entity_poly.entity_id
_entity_poly.type
_entity_poly.pdbx_seq_one_letter_code
_entity_poly.pdbx_strand_id
1 'polypeptide(L)'
;MAPRANWKGFLKLDELTCPVALYTAASASERIAFHTLNRETGNRVHRQFVDEETGKPVPAEDQVKGYEVVQGQYVMLDPEEVAATVPESDKVLAVESFVSCDAIDDVYFDRPYYLAPSGASAEEAFILLREGMRKQK
;
A
#
# COMPACT_ATOMS: atom_id res chain seq x y z
N MET A 1 -4.25 20.03 -2.63
CA MET A 1 -4.45 18.84 -3.51
C MET A 1 -5.50 17.97 -2.85
N ALA A 2 -6.48 17.44 -3.61
CA ALA A 2 -7.46 16.52 -3.02
C ALA A 2 -6.74 15.26 -2.50
N PRO A 3 -7.10 14.73 -1.31
CA PRO A 3 -6.45 13.56 -0.76
C PRO A 3 -6.63 12.36 -1.69
N ARG A 4 -5.54 11.67 -2.01
CA ARG A 4 -5.56 10.45 -2.83
C ARG A 4 -5.73 9.24 -1.92
N ALA A 5 -6.68 8.37 -2.25
CA ALA A 5 -6.84 7.12 -1.52
C ALA A 5 -5.63 6.20 -1.78
N ASN A 6 -5.10 5.60 -0.72
CA ASN A 6 -4.04 4.58 -0.82
C ASN A 6 -4.63 3.21 -1.21
N TRP A 7 -5.86 2.96 -0.79
CA TRP A 7 -6.57 1.72 -1.03
C TRP A 7 -8.06 1.99 -1.19
N LYS A 8 -8.73 1.16 -2.01
CA LYS A 8 -10.17 1.15 -2.21
C LYS A 8 -10.66 -0.29 -2.20
N GLY A 9 -11.81 -0.52 -1.59
CA GLY A 9 -12.43 -1.83 -1.50
C GLY A 9 -13.80 -1.74 -0.85
N PHE A 10 -14.18 -2.79 -0.14
CA PHE A 10 -15.50 -2.91 0.48
C PHE A 10 -15.37 -3.17 1.98
N LEU A 11 -16.18 -2.49 2.78
CA LEU A 11 -16.41 -2.81 4.18
C LEU A 11 -17.64 -3.71 4.24
N LYS A 12 -17.50 -4.91 4.79
CA LYS A 12 -18.59 -5.89 4.90
C LYS A 12 -18.91 -6.18 6.35
N LEU A 13 -20.16 -5.94 6.75
CA LEU A 13 -20.70 -6.38 8.03
C LEU A 13 -21.84 -7.33 7.72
N ASP A 14 -21.61 -8.63 7.94
CA ASP A 14 -22.57 -9.68 7.59
C ASP A 14 -23.05 -9.56 6.12
N GLU A 15 -24.31 -9.25 5.87
CA GLU A 15 -24.88 -9.05 4.53
C GLU A 15 -24.70 -7.62 3.98
N LEU A 16 -24.38 -6.65 4.83
CA LEU A 16 -24.22 -5.26 4.43
C LEU A 16 -22.84 -5.04 3.82
N THR A 17 -22.80 -4.57 2.58
CA THR A 17 -21.56 -4.23 1.86
C THR A 17 -21.52 -2.74 1.51
N CYS A 18 -20.46 -2.05 1.91
CA CYS A 18 -20.27 -0.62 1.71
C CYS A 18 -18.94 -0.34 1.00
N PRO A 19 -18.94 0.26 -0.22
CA PRO A 19 -17.72 0.71 -0.87
C PRO A 19 -16.99 1.77 -0.04
N VAL A 20 -15.70 1.57 0.21
CA VAL A 20 -14.88 2.44 1.07
C VAL A 20 -13.50 2.71 0.48
N ALA A 21 -12.87 3.77 0.96
CA ALA A 21 -11.51 4.17 0.62
C ALA A 21 -10.71 4.52 1.89
N LEU A 22 -9.43 4.13 1.89
CA LEU A 22 -8.49 4.42 2.98
C LEU A 22 -7.55 5.56 2.59
N TYR A 23 -7.41 6.52 3.50
CA TYR A 23 -6.56 7.69 3.37
C TYR A 23 -5.59 7.74 4.56
N THR A 24 -4.31 8.00 4.31
CA THR A 24 -3.32 8.10 5.40
C THR A 24 -3.71 9.24 6.34
N ALA A 25 -3.85 8.96 7.64
CA ALA A 25 -4.22 9.98 8.62
C ALA A 25 -3.01 10.80 9.09
N ALA A 26 -1.86 10.15 9.24
CA ALA A 26 -0.59 10.79 9.59
C ALA A 26 0.47 10.41 8.56
N SER A 27 0.96 11.41 7.83
CA SER A 27 2.06 11.25 6.89
C SER A 27 3.31 11.86 7.51
N ALA A 28 4.35 11.06 7.72
CA ALA A 28 5.69 11.57 8.03
C ALA A 28 6.35 12.23 6.80
N SER A 29 5.65 12.29 5.66
CA SER A 29 6.17 12.79 4.41
C SER A 29 5.44 14.03 3.92
N GLU A 30 5.71 15.16 4.55
CA GLU A 30 5.99 16.38 3.76
C GLU A 30 7.40 16.24 3.18
N ARG A 31 7.62 15.23 2.32
CA ARG A 31 8.94 14.98 1.77
C ARG A 31 9.20 16.02 0.68
N ILE A 32 10.01 17.01 1.01
CA ILE A 32 10.82 17.72 0.02
C ILE A 32 11.59 16.63 -0.74
N ALA A 33 11.20 16.38 -1.99
CA ALA A 33 11.86 15.41 -2.84
C ALA A 33 13.00 16.10 -3.58
N PHE A 34 14.22 15.60 -3.40
CA PHE A 34 15.39 16.11 -4.10
C PHE A 34 15.60 15.31 -5.40
N HIS A 35 15.88 16.02 -6.49
CA HIS A 35 16.40 15.40 -7.71
C HIS A 35 17.92 15.38 -7.66
N THR A 36 18.53 14.30 -8.13
CA THR A 36 19.99 14.27 -8.34
C THR A 36 20.31 15.06 -9.61
N LEU A 37 21.18 16.06 -9.49
CA LEU A 37 21.60 16.91 -10.60
C LEU A 37 23.10 16.75 -10.86
N ASN A 38 23.50 16.86 -12.12
CA ASN A 38 24.89 17.05 -12.50
C ASN A 38 25.32 18.45 -12.02
N ARG A 39 26.38 18.52 -11.20
CA ARG A 39 26.84 19.76 -10.56
C ARG A 39 27.27 20.84 -11.56
N GLU A 40 27.85 20.47 -12.69
CA GLU A 40 28.40 21.41 -13.67
C GLU A 40 27.32 21.95 -14.61
N THR A 41 26.40 21.09 -15.04
CA THR A 41 25.38 21.43 -16.04
C THR A 41 24.02 21.78 -15.43
N GLY A 42 23.77 21.41 -14.17
CA GLY A 42 22.47 21.54 -13.52
C GLY A 42 21.41 20.56 -14.01
N ASN A 43 21.73 19.67 -14.95
CA ASN A 43 20.77 18.74 -15.56
C ASN A 43 20.46 17.55 -14.65
N ARG A 44 19.24 17.00 -14.76
CA ARG A 44 18.86 15.75 -14.07
C ARG A 44 19.68 14.58 -14.59
N VAL A 45 20.11 13.71 -13.70
CA VAL A 45 20.82 12.46 -14.07
C VAL A 45 19.87 11.27 -14.08
N HIS A 46 20.15 10.31 -14.95
CA HIS A 46 19.45 9.03 -15.02
C HIS A 46 20.29 7.92 -14.37
N ARG A 47 19.62 6.95 -13.74
CA ARG A 47 20.26 5.72 -13.25
C ARG A 47 20.19 4.65 -14.33
N GLN A 48 21.26 3.87 -14.48
CA GLN A 48 21.34 2.73 -15.39
C GLN A 48 21.89 1.53 -14.61
N PHE A 49 21.27 0.36 -14.78
CA PHE A 49 21.79 -0.90 -14.27
C PHE A 49 22.77 -1.48 -15.29
N VAL A 50 23.91 -1.95 -14.80
CA VAL A 50 25.02 -2.48 -15.61
C VAL A 50 25.39 -3.84 -15.03
N ASP A 51 25.54 -4.83 -15.91
CA ASP A 51 25.95 -6.18 -15.55
C ASP A 51 27.39 -6.20 -15.02
N GLU A 52 27.60 -6.85 -13.89
CA GLU A 52 28.86 -6.78 -13.13
C GLU A 52 30.03 -7.45 -13.87
N GLU A 53 29.77 -8.52 -14.62
CA GLU A 53 30.79 -9.30 -15.33
C GLU A 53 31.12 -8.68 -16.70
N THR A 54 30.09 -8.27 -17.45
CA THR A 54 30.25 -7.78 -18.83
C THR A 54 30.46 -6.27 -18.93
N GLY A 55 30.10 -5.51 -17.88
CA GLY A 55 30.16 -4.05 -17.87
C GLY A 55 29.16 -3.38 -18.83
N LYS A 56 28.19 -4.14 -19.35
CA LYS A 56 27.19 -3.63 -20.30
C LYS A 56 25.89 -3.25 -19.59
N PRO A 57 25.19 -2.20 -20.05
CA PRO A 57 23.86 -1.90 -19.55
C PRO A 57 22.89 -3.06 -19.75
N VAL A 58 22.04 -3.30 -18.75
CA VAL A 58 20.98 -4.30 -18.82
C VAL A 58 19.63 -3.59 -18.98
N PRO A 59 18.86 -3.85 -20.05
CA PRO A 59 17.53 -3.27 -20.22
C PRO A 59 16.54 -3.83 -19.17
N ALA A 60 15.48 -3.09 -18.88
CA ALA A 60 14.57 -3.41 -17.78
C ALA A 60 13.84 -4.76 -17.94
N GLU A 61 13.57 -5.17 -19.18
CA GLU A 61 12.96 -6.47 -19.51
C GLU A 61 13.85 -7.68 -19.18
N ASP A 62 15.17 -7.48 -19.17
CA ASP A 62 16.15 -8.52 -18.84
C ASP A 62 16.57 -8.47 -17.36
N GLN A 63 16.00 -7.57 -16.56
CA GLN A 63 16.31 -7.44 -15.13
C GLN A 63 15.35 -8.29 -14.29
N VAL A 64 15.89 -9.32 -13.64
CA VAL A 64 15.16 -10.16 -12.68
C VAL A 64 15.64 -9.94 -11.24
N LYS A 65 14.82 -10.29 -10.26
CA LYS A 65 15.24 -10.29 -8.86
C LYS A 65 15.93 -11.61 -8.54
N GLY A 66 17.05 -11.57 -7.83
CA GLY A 66 17.73 -12.75 -7.31
C GLY A 66 17.74 -12.76 -5.79
N TYR A 67 17.65 -13.95 -5.19
CA TYR A 67 17.91 -14.15 -3.77
C TYR A 67 19.16 -15.01 -3.58
N GLU A 68 20.11 -14.53 -2.78
CA GLU A 68 21.36 -15.25 -2.49
C GLU A 68 21.08 -16.36 -1.46
N VAL A 69 21.24 -17.62 -1.87
CA VAL A 69 21.01 -18.78 -0.99
C VAL A 69 22.30 -19.23 -0.32
N VAL A 70 23.40 -19.15 -1.06
CA VAL A 70 24.77 -19.39 -0.62
C VAL A 70 25.64 -18.31 -1.26
N GLN A 71 26.76 -17.94 -0.65
CA GLN A 71 27.64 -16.90 -1.16
C GLN A 71 27.94 -17.09 -2.66
N GLY A 72 27.52 -16.12 -3.48
CA GLY A 72 27.70 -16.13 -4.93
C GLY A 72 26.73 -17.05 -5.71
N GLN A 73 25.77 -17.68 -5.06
CA GLN A 73 24.72 -18.49 -5.68
C GLN A 73 23.35 -17.85 -5.48
N TYR A 74 22.77 -17.41 -6.59
CA TYR A 74 21.49 -16.71 -6.61
C TYR A 74 20.39 -17.59 -7.23
N VAL A 75 19.23 -17.62 -6.58
CA VAL A 75 18.00 -18.12 -7.18
C VAL A 75 17.29 -16.92 -7.81
N MET A 76 17.06 -16.99 -9.13
CA MET A 76 16.27 -15.99 -9.83
C MET A 76 14.80 -16.18 -9.49
N LEU A 77 14.12 -15.07 -9.22
CA LEU A 77 12.70 -15.00 -8.95
C LEU A 77 12.01 -14.41 -10.16
N ASP A 78 11.21 -15.23 -10.83
CA ASP A 78 10.38 -14.76 -11.93
C ASP A 78 9.25 -13.86 -11.35
N PRO A 79 9.09 -12.63 -11.86
CA PRO A 79 7.98 -11.77 -11.48
C PRO A 79 6.61 -12.45 -11.58
N GLU A 80 6.40 -13.34 -12.56
CA GLU A 80 5.16 -14.06 -12.79
C GLU A 80 4.91 -15.13 -11.72
N GLU A 81 5.94 -15.88 -11.32
CA GLU A 81 5.85 -16.88 -10.24
C GLU A 81 5.52 -16.22 -8.90
N VAL A 82 6.15 -15.08 -8.61
CA VAL A 82 5.86 -14.29 -7.41
C VAL A 82 4.40 -13.80 -7.47
N ALA A 83 3.96 -13.26 -8.60
CA ALA A 83 2.58 -12.79 -8.76
C ALA A 83 1.55 -13.92 -8.60
N ALA A 84 1.82 -15.11 -9.15
CA ALA A 84 0.95 -16.28 -9.05
C ALA A 84 0.83 -16.83 -7.61
N THR A 85 1.85 -16.61 -6.79
CA THR A 85 1.86 -17.06 -5.38
C THR A 85 1.16 -16.08 -4.46
N VAL A 86 1.03 -14.80 -4.85
CA VAL A 86 0.31 -13.80 -4.06
C VAL A 86 -1.19 -14.15 -4.08
N PRO A 87 -1.82 -14.41 -2.93
CA PRO A 87 -3.26 -14.66 -2.89
C PRO A 87 -4.02 -13.47 -3.47
N GLU A 88 -5.07 -13.74 -4.26
CA GLU A 88 -5.97 -12.68 -4.69
C GLU A 88 -6.58 -12.00 -3.47
N SER A 89 -6.27 -10.72 -3.29
CA SER A 89 -6.96 -9.91 -2.29
C SER A 89 -8.33 -9.55 -2.86
N ASP A 90 -9.38 -10.05 -2.21
CA ASP A 90 -10.78 -9.72 -2.49
C ASP A 90 -11.11 -8.23 -2.22
N LYS A 91 -10.16 -7.48 -1.65
CA LYS A 91 -10.31 -6.08 -1.21
C LYS A 91 -11.52 -5.91 -0.29
N VAL A 92 -11.79 -6.89 0.57
CA VAL A 92 -12.86 -6.83 1.56
C VAL A 92 -12.28 -6.66 2.97
N LEU A 93 -12.77 -5.67 3.69
CA LEU A 93 -12.62 -5.52 5.13
C LEU A 93 -13.87 -6.11 5.78
N ALA A 94 -13.77 -7.34 6.25
CA ALA A 94 -14.86 -7.99 6.99
C ALA A 94 -14.83 -7.53 8.45
N VAL A 95 -15.94 -6.97 8.93
CA VAL A 95 -16.12 -6.58 10.32
C VAL A 95 -16.52 -7.82 11.12
N GLU A 96 -15.63 -8.26 12.02
CA GLU A 96 -15.89 -9.41 12.89
C GLU A 96 -16.60 -9.00 14.18
N SER A 97 -16.18 -7.91 14.80
CA SER A 97 -16.76 -7.41 16.05
C SER A 97 -16.52 -5.91 16.23
N PHE A 98 -17.30 -5.31 17.13
CA PHE A 98 -17.09 -3.95 17.61
C PHE A 98 -16.58 -4.01 19.05
N VAL A 99 -15.44 -3.36 19.29
CA VAL A 99 -14.78 -3.31 20.61
C VAL A 99 -14.53 -1.87 21.00
N SER A 100 -14.49 -1.60 22.31
CA SER A 100 -14.06 -0.29 22.81
C SER A 100 -12.61 -0.03 22.42
N CYS A 101 -12.28 1.22 22.07
CA CYS A 101 -10.91 1.61 21.77
C CYS A 101 -9.96 1.29 22.93
N ASP A 102 -10.41 1.48 24.17
CA ASP A 102 -9.60 1.23 25.38
C ASP A 102 -9.32 -0.27 25.62
N ALA A 103 -9.99 -1.16 24.87
CA ALA A 103 -9.72 -2.60 24.91
C ALA A 103 -8.51 -3.02 24.06
N ILE A 104 -8.01 -2.13 23.19
CA ILE A 104 -6.84 -2.36 22.35
C ILE A 104 -5.68 -1.51 22.88
N ASP A 105 -4.58 -2.15 23.26
CA ASP A 105 -3.36 -1.45 23.66
C ASP A 105 -2.75 -0.72 22.44
N ASP A 106 -2.39 0.55 22.62
CA ASP A 106 -1.79 1.41 21.58
C ASP A 106 -0.51 0.81 20.97
N VAL A 107 0.17 -0.11 21.66
CA VAL A 107 1.35 -0.84 21.13
C VAL A 107 1.03 -1.63 19.86
N TYR A 108 -0.24 -2.00 19.64
CA TYR A 108 -0.69 -2.73 18.45
C TYR A 108 -0.98 -1.81 17.25
N PHE A 109 -0.93 -0.48 17.42
CA PHE A 109 -1.16 0.46 16.33
C PHE A 109 0.13 0.74 15.53
N ASP A 110 0.11 0.44 14.23
CA ASP A 110 1.22 0.77 13.32
C ASP A 110 0.98 2.12 12.61
N ARG A 111 -0.02 2.17 11.70
CA ARG A 111 -0.31 3.36 10.90
C ARG A 111 -1.79 3.70 10.93
N PRO A 112 -2.15 4.93 11.33
CA PRO A 112 -3.55 5.35 11.33
C PRO A 112 -4.00 5.71 9.91
N TYR A 113 -5.19 5.24 9.56
CA TYR A 113 -5.88 5.59 8.33
C TYR A 113 -7.27 6.14 8.64
N TYR A 114 -7.71 7.11 7.84
CA TYR A 114 -9.12 7.46 7.75
C TYR A 114 -9.81 6.55 6.75
N LEU A 115 -10.89 5.90 7.17
CA LEU A 115 -11.81 5.18 6.31
C LEU A 115 -12.97 6.11 5.94
N ALA A 116 -13.30 6.21 4.66
CA ALA A 116 -14.39 7.04 4.17
C ALA A 116 -15.21 6.30 3.07
N PRO A 117 -16.50 6.63 2.89
CA PRO A 117 -17.31 6.03 1.83
C PRO A 117 -16.75 6.39 0.45
N SER A 118 -16.75 5.42 -0.46
CA SER A 118 -16.27 5.60 -1.83
C SER A 118 -17.46 5.83 -2.78
N GLY A 119 -17.90 7.09 -2.87
CA GLY A 119 -18.98 7.53 -3.77
C GLY A 119 -20.31 7.75 -3.05
N ALA A 120 -21.21 8.50 -3.69
CA ALA A 120 -22.46 8.97 -3.07
C ALA A 120 -23.37 7.83 -2.59
N SER A 121 -23.43 6.72 -3.33
CA SER A 121 -24.26 5.56 -2.97
C SER A 121 -23.77 4.81 -1.72
N ALA A 122 -22.53 5.04 -1.29
CA ALA A 122 -21.96 4.40 -0.10
C ALA A 122 -22.15 5.23 1.18
N GLU A 123 -22.50 6.52 1.06
CA GLU A 123 -22.54 7.45 2.20
C GLU A 123 -23.57 7.04 3.25
N GLU A 124 -24.79 6.69 2.84
CA GLU A 124 -25.87 6.34 3.76
C GLU A 124 -25.54 5.08 4.57
N ALA A 125 -25.07 4.02 3.91
CA ALA A 125 -24.66 2.79 4.55
C ALA A 125 -23.48 3.01 5.52
N PHE A 126 -22.50 3.81 5.12
CA PHE A 126 -21.35 4.15 5.96
C PHE A 126 -21.75 4.96 7.20
N ILE A 127 -22.64 5.95 7.04
CA ILE A 127 -23.15 6.75 8.15
C ILE A 127 -23.92 5.86 9.12
N LEU A 128 -24.77 4.96 8.63
CA LEU A 128 -25.52 4.04 9.48
C LEU A 128 -24.59 3.16 10.34
N LEU A 129 -23.55 2.58 9.74
CA LEU A 129 -22.52 1.83 10.45
C LEU A 129 -21.82 2.68 11.52
N ARG A 130 -21.37 3.88 11.15
CA ARG A 130 -20.69 4.81 12.07
C ARG A 130 -21.56 5.19 13.26
N GLU A 131 -22.84 5.52 13.01
CA GLU A 131 -23.77 5.89 14.08
C GLU A 131 -24.16 4.68 14.94
N GLY A 132 -24.23 3.47 14.36
CA GLY A 132 -24.37 2.23 15.11
C GLY A 132 -23.24 2.02 16.11
N MET A 133 -21.99 2.15 15.64
CA MET A 133 -20.80 2.06 16.49
C MET A 133 -20.79 3.09 17.62
N ARG A 134 -21.17 4.34 17.34
CA ARG A 134 -21.23 5.42 18.35
C ARG A 134 -22.21 5.15 19.48
N LYS A 135 -23.30 4.41 19.20
CA LYS A 135 -24.31 4.04 20.19
C LYS A 135 -23.89 2.86 21.06
N GLN A 136 -23.04 1.97 20.56
CA GLN A 136 -22.54 0.80 21.29
C GLN A 136 -21.20 1.07 22.02
N LYS A 137 -21.13 2.18 22.76
CA LYS A 137 -19.97 2.45 23.64
C LYS A 137 -19.78 1.35 24.67
#